data_AF-A0A359EE11-F1
#
_entry.id   AF-A0A359EE11-F1
#
_cell.length_a   1.000
_cell.length_b   1.000
_cell.length_c   1.000
_cell.angle_alpha   90.00
_cell.angle_beta   90.00
_cell.angle_gamma   90.00
#
_symmetry.space_group_name_H-M   'P 1'
#
loop_
_entity.id
_entity.type
_entity.pdbx_description
1 polymer ?
#
loop_
_entity_poly.entity_id
_entity_poly.type
_entity_poly.pdbx_seq_one_letter_code
_entity_poly.pdbx_strand_id
1 'polypeptide(L)'
;GYEVIINLALSTSDNALENEKDLVESQGMIYIHIPVLWENPTLENLESFLQIMSQYRNQRIFVHCVANMRVSVFMALYRILGLGWPPDQAFQTMHEIWEPNPIWAGFIEHAINQ
;
A
#
# COMPACT_ATOMS: atom_id res chain seq x y z
N GLY A 1 -17.88 -9.35 -0.19
CA GLY A 1 -17.05 -8.68 0.82
C GLY A 1 -15.59 -8.77 0.42
N TYR A 2 -14.69 -8.29 1.28
CA TYR A 2 -13.25 -8.49 1.15
C TYR A 2 -12.84 -9.78 1.87
N GLU A 3 -11.66 -10.29 1.52
CA GLU A 3 -11.07 -11.53 2.04
C GLU A 3 -9.72 -11.27 2.72
N VAL A 4 -8.99 -10.25 2.24
CA VAL A 4 -7.68 -9.85 2.78
C VAL A 4 -7.67 -8.35 3.01
N ILE A 5 -7.24 -7.92 4.19
CA ILE A 5 -7.03 -6.53 4.55
C ILE A 5 -5.53 -6.27 4.70
N ILE A 6 -5.02 -5.25 3.99
CA ILE A 6 -3.62 -4.82 4.07
C ILE A 6 -3.57 -3.40 4.62
N ASN A 7 -3.04 -3.24 5.83
CA ASN A 7 -2.86 -1.94 6.46
C ASN A 7 -1.43 -1.44 6.24
N LEU A 8 -1.28 -0.25 5.66
CA LEU A 8 0.02 0.41 5.44
C LEU A 8 0.36 1.50 6.46
N ALA A 9 -0.58 1.85 7.35
CA ALA A 9 -0.36 2.85 8.40
C ALA A 9 0.44 2.29 9.58
N LEU A 10 1.05 3.16 10.38
CA LEU A 10 1.60 2.75 11.66
C LEU A 10 0.46 2.52 12.66
N SER A 11 0.62 1.56 13.57
CA SER A 11 -0.32 1.36 14.69
C SER A 11 -0.38 2.56 15.64
N THR A 12 0.60 3.47 15.57
CA THR A 12 0.65 4.73 16.32
C THR A 12 0.13 5.93 15.52
N SER A 13 -0.40 5.71 14.31
CA SER A 13 -0.95 6.79 13.50
C SER A 13 -2.24 7.33 14.10
N ASP A 14 -2.58 8.58 13.78
CA ASP A 14 -3.86 9.17 14.16
C ASP A 14 -5.03 8.27 13.71
N ASN A 15 -5.96 8.02 14.64
CA ASN A 15 -7.13 7.15 14.47
C ASN A 15 -6.81 5.67 14.15
N ALA A 16 -5.58 5.20 14.44
CA ALA A 16 -5.29 3.77 14.40
C ALA A 16 -6.18 3.02 15.40
N LEU A 17 -6.80 1.94 14.94
CA LEU A 17 -7.59 1.07 15.80
C LEU A 17 -6.65 0.13 16.55
N GLU A 18 -6.66 0.18 17.89
CA GLU A 18 -5.78 -0.64 18.74
C GLU A 18 -5.90 -2.14 18.47
N ASN A 19 -7.09 -2.61 18.09
CA ASN A 19 -7.43 -4.02 17.88
C ASN A 19 -7.88 -4.31 16.43
N GLU A 20 -7.40 -3.56 15.45
CA GLU A 20 -7.82 -3.71 14.04
C GLU A 20 -7.67 -5.15 13.54
N LYS A 21 -6.52 -5.77 13.87
CA LYS A 21 -6.24 -7.18 13.53
C LYS A 21 -7.34 -8.11 14.05
N ASP A 22 -7.62 -8.05 15.34
CA ASP A 22 -8.59 -8.93 15.99
C ASP A 22 -9.98 -8.72 15.42
N LEU A 23 -10.37 -7.47 15.13
CA LEU A 23 -11.64 -7.16 14.50
C LEU A 23 -11.74 -7.77 13.10
N VAL A 24 -10.72 -7.60 12.26
CA VAL A 24 -10.68 -8.17 10.89
C VAL A 24 -10.72 -9.70 10.94
N GLU A 25 -9.90 -10.32 11.77
CA GLU A 25 -9.83 -11.77 11.92
C GLU A 25 -11.13 -12.36 12.50
N SER A 26 -11.80 -11.65 13.43
CA SER A 26 -13.11 -12.06 13.96
C SER A 26 -14.22 -12.13 12.90
N GLN A 27 -14.06 -11.42 11.79
CA GLN A 27 -14.96 -11.45 10.63
C GLN A 27 -14.55 -12.51 9.60
N GLY A 28 -13.54 -13.33 9.89
CA GLY A 28 -13.05 -14.40 9.01
C GLY A 28 -12.17 -13.92 7.85
N MET A 29 -11.66 -12.70 7.92
CA MET A 29 -10.75 -12.14 6.92
C MET A 29 -9.29 -12.27 7.37
N ILE A 30 -8.37 -12.27 6.41
CA ILE A 30 -6.93 -12.24 6.67
C ILE A 30 -6.49 -10.80 6.92
N TYR A 31 -5.76 -10.54 8.00
CA TYR A 31 -5.16 -9.23 8.27
C TYR A 31 -3.64 -9.26 8.05
N ILE A 32 -3.13 -8.31 7.27
CA ILE A 32 -1.71 -8.15 7.00
C ILE A 32 -1.31 -6.70 7.27
N HIS A 33 -0.27 -6.52 8.08
CA HIS A 33 0.23 -5.21 8.45
C HIS A 33 1.62 -4.98 7.87
N ILE A 34 1.76 -3.94 7.05
CA ILE A 34 3.04 -3.49 6.50
C ILE A 34 3.23 -2.04 6.95
N PRO A 35 3.81 -1.80 8.14
CA PRO A 35 3.90 -0.45 8.69
C PRO A 35 4.88 0.42 7.88
N VAL A 36 4.35 1.34 7.07
CA VAL A 36 5.16 2.27 6.26
C VAL A 36 5.29 3.61 6.97
N LEU A 37 6.49 3.91 7.47
CA LEU A 37 6.81 5.22 8.04
C LEU A 37 6.69 6.30 6.97
N TRP A 38 5.97 7.39 7.26
CA TRP A 38 5.66 8.41 6.25
C TRP A 38 6.91 9.12 5.75
N GLU A 39 7.85 9.39 6.67
CA GLU A 39 9.09 10.10 6.43
C GLU A 39 10.19 9.21 5.84
N ASN A 40 9.98 7.89 5.81
CA ASN A 40 10.98 6.93 5.35
C ASN A 40 10.33 5.67 4.75
N PRO A 41 9.66 5.77 3.59
CA PRO A 41 9.19 4.60 2.85
C PRO A 41 10.40 3.78 2.35
N THR A 42 10.37 2.46 2.53
CA THR A 42 11.50 1.59 2.16
C THR A 42 11.14 0.63 1.02
N LEU A 43 12.16 0.17 0.29
CA LEU A 43 11.96 -0.86 -0.73
C LEU A 43 11.57 -2.20 -0.15
N GLU A 44 12.02 -2.55 1.06
CA GLU A 44 11.58 -3.77 1.73
C GLU A 44 10.07 -3.76 2.03
N ASN A 45 9.51 -2.59 2.36
CA ASN A 45 8.06 -2.44 2.46
C ASN A 45 7.37 -2.68 1.12
N LEU A 46 7.93 -2.13 0.03
CA LEU A 46 7.41 -2.30 -1.31
C LEU A 46 7.49 -3.77 -1.77
N GLU A 47 8.63 -4.42 -1.61
CA GLU A 47 8.83 -5.83 -1.96
C GLU A 47 7.85 -6.73 -1.21
N SER A 48 7.69 -6.51 0.10
CA SER A 48 6.70 -7.22 0.92
C SER A 48 5.30 -7.03 0.35
N PHE A 49 4.93 -5.78 0.02
CA PHE A 49 3.64 -5.46 -0.56
C PHE A 49 3.42 -6.16 -1.91
N LEU A 50 4.39 -6.13 -2.83
CA LEU A 50 4.31 -6.81 -4.13
C LEU A 50 4.14 -8.33 -3.97
N GLN A 51 4.89 -8.94 -3.06
CA GLN A 51 4.79 -10.37 -2.76
C GLN A 51 3.40 -10.74 -2.23
N ILE A 52 2.88 -9.96 -1.27
CA ILE A 52 1.55 -10.17 -0.69
C ILE A 52 0.46 -10.01 -1.76
N MET A 53 0.51 -8.94 -2.55
CA MET A 53 -0.46 -8.72 -3.64
C MET A 53 -0.43 -9.87 -4.65
N SER A 54 0.75 -10.41 -4.97
CA SER A 54 0.89 -11.57 -5.84
C SER A 54 0.34 -12.86 -5.21
N GLN A 55 0.66 -13.11 -3.93
CA GLN A 55 0.18 -14.27 -3.18
C GLN A 55 -1.36 -14.33 -3.13
N TYR A 56 -2.00 -13.18 -2.92
CA TYR A 56 -3.44 -13.07 -2.76
C TYR A 56 -4.19 -12.61 -4.02
N ARG A 57 -3.56 -12.65 -5.20
CA ARG A 57 -4.10 -12.11 -6.46
C ARG A 57 -5.50 -12.60 -6.89
N ASN A 58 -5.93 -13.76 -6.38
CA ASN A 58 -7.24 -14.36 -6.67
C ASN A 58 -8.31 -14.07 -5.60
N GLN A 59 -7.99 -13.23 -4.61
CA GLN A 59 -8.88 -12.86 -3.51
C GLN A 59 -9.24 -11.37 -3.58
N ARG A 60 -10.36 -10.99 -2.96
CA ARG A 60 -10.74 -9.58 -2.85
C ARG A 60 -9.94 -8.90 -1.75
N ILE A 61 -8.94 -8.11 -2.16
CA ILE A 61 -8.04 -7.39 -1.24
C ILE A 61 -8.57 -5.97 -1.00
N PHE A 62 -8.55 -5.53 0.25
CA PHE A 62 -8.71 -4.13 0.64
C PHE A 62 -7.38 -3.62 1.20
N VAL A 63 -6.79 -2.62 0.54
CA VAL A 63 -5.56 -1.97 0.99
C VAL A 63 -5.91 -0.59 1.52
N HIS A 64 -5.45 -0.24 2.72
CA HIS A 64 -5.72 1.07 3.30
C HIS A 64 -4.53 1.63 4.08
N CYS A 65 -4.63 2.91 4.41
CA CYS A 65 -3.79 3.59 5.39
C CYS A 65 -4.65 4.67 6.07
N VAL A 66 -4.06 5.78 6.52
CA VAL A 66 -4.81 6.89 7.13
C VAL A 66 -5.58 7.72 6.09
N ALA A 67 -4.91 8.16 5.01
CA ALA A 67 -5.43 9.13 4.05
C ALA A 67 -5.33 8.69 2.58
N ASN A 68 -5.16 7.38 2.34
CA ASN A 68 -4.97 6.78 1.02
C ASN A 68 -3.71 7.21 0.23
N MET A 69 -2.89 8.11 0.77
CA MET A 69 -1.66 8.59 0.11
C MET A 69 -0.62 7.47 -0.07
N ARG A 70 -0.25 6.75 1.00
CA ARG A 70 0.66 5.59 0.94
C ARG A 70 0.16 4.52 -0.04
N VAL A 71 -1.13 4.22 0.05
CA VAL A 71 -1.80 3.20 -0.76
C VAL A 71 -1.74 3.56 -2.23
N SER A 72 -2.04 4.82 -2.58
CA SER A 72 -2.03 5.28 -3.96
C SER A 72 -0.65 5.10 -4.62
N VAL A 73 0.44 5.39 -3.90
CA VAL A 73 1.81 5.16 -4.37
C VAL A 73 2.09 3.67 -4.52
N PHE A 74 1.83 2.86 -3.48
CA PHE A 74 2.10 1.43 -3.50
C PHE A 74 1.29 0.69 -4.58
N MET A 75 0.04 1.09 -4.81
CA MET A 75 -0.80 0.55 -5.89
C MET A 75 -0.29 0.96 -7.27
N ALA A 76 0.19 2.19 -7.45
CA ALA A 76 0.81 2.61 -8.70
C ALA A 76 2.08 1.79 -8.99
N LEU A 77 2.95 1.62 -7.99
CA LEU A 77 4.15 0.80 -8.12
C LEU A 77 3.84 -0.68 -8.36
N TYR A 78 2.80 -1.24 -7.73
CA TYR A 78 2.33 -2.59 -8.04
C TYR A 78 1.84 -2.75 -9.48
N ARG A 79 1.12 -1.75 -10.01
CA ARG A 79 0.70 -1.76 -11.41
C ARG A 79 1.89 -1.73 -12.36
N ILE A 80 2.90 -0.91 -12.09
CA ILE A 80 4.11 -0.80 -12.92
C ILE A 80 4.94 -2.07 -12.81
N LEU A 81 5.42 -2.40 -11.62
CA LEU A 81 6.42 -3.44 -11.38
C LEU A 81 5.82 -4.85 -11.38
N GLY A 82 4.58 -4.99 -10.91
CA GLY A 82 3.90 -6.28 -10.81
C GLY A 82 3.03 -6.64 -12.02
N LEU A 83 2.43 -5.64 -12.68
CA LEU A 83 1.49 -5.85 -13.78
C LEU A 83 1.95 -5.28 -15.13
N GLY A 84 3.09 -4.58 -15.19
CA GLY A 84 3.65 -4.04 -16.43
C GLY A 84 2.90 -2.84 -17.00
N TRP A 85 2.16 -2.09 -16.17
CA TRP A 85 1.45 -0.90 -16.63
C TRP A 85 2.41 0.25 -16.98
N PRO A 86 2.07 1.08 -17.99
CA PRO A 86 2.77 2.34 -18.22
C PRO A 86 2.69 3.27 -16.99
N PRO A 87 3.79 3.95 -16.60
CA PRO A 87 3.80 4.83 -15.43
C PRO A 87 2.74 5.94 -15.45
N ASP A 88 2.54 6.57 -16.61
CA ASP A 88 1.55 7.62 -16.83
C ASP A 88 0.11 7.15 -16.51
N GLN A 89 -0.22 5.90 -16.79
CA GLN A 89 -1.50 5.30 -16.43
C GLN A 89 -1.56 4.89 -14.96
N ALA A 90 -0.48 4.32 -14.44
CA ALA A 90 -0.44 3.80 -13.07
C ALA A 90 -0.60 4.91 -12.01
N PHE A 91 -0.08 6.11 -12.29
CA PHE A 91 -0.08 7.24 -11.36
C PHE A 91 -1.35 8.12 -11.41
N GLN A 92 -2.27 7.93 -12.36
CA GLN A 92 -3.46 8.79 -12.49
C GLN A 92 -4.27 8.87 -11.18
N THR A 93 -4.58 7.71 -10.57
CA THR A 93 -5.32 7.66 -9.29
C THR A 93 -4.55 8.32 -8.14
N MET A 94 -3.22 8.27 -8.16
CA MET A 94 -2.41 8.94 -7.13
C MET A 94 -2.55 10.46 -7.25
N HIS A 95 -2.43 11.00 -8.47
CA HIS A 95 -2.55 12.43 -8.72
C HIS A 95 -3.96 12.99 -8.46
N GLU A 96 -5.01 12.18 -8.55
CA GLU A 96 -6.36 12.56 -8.10
C GLU A 96 -6.45 12.75 -6.57
N ILE A 97 -5.60 12.06 -5.80
CA ILE A 97 -5.59 12.12 -4.34
C ILE A 97 -4.64 13.22 -3.87
N TRP A 98 -3.42 13.26 -4.41
CA TRP A 98 -2.37 14.18 -3.97
C TRP A 98 -1.17 14.21 -4.92
N GLU A 99 -0.33 15.25 -4.75
CA GLU A 99 0.98 15.34 -5.38
C GLU A 99 2.09 14.86 -4.44
N PRO A 100 2.93 13.88 -4.83
CA PRO A 100 4.03 13.39 -4.00
C PRO A 100 4.96 14.50 -3.53
N ASN A 101 5.20 14.54 -2.22
CA ASN A 101 6.24 15.41 -1.65
C ASN A 101 7.64 14.85 -2.01
N PRO A 102 8.74 15.59 -1.74
CA PRO A 102 10.08 15.17 -2.14
C PRO A 102 10.51 13.78 -1.64
N ILE A 103 10.05 13.35 -0.46
CA ILE A 103 10.35 12.01 0.10
C ILE A 103 9.72 10.93 -0.78
N TRP A 104 8.43 11.08 -1.07
CA TRP A 104 7.69 10.09 -1.85
C TRP A 104 8.03 10.13 -3.34
N ALA A 105 8.32 11.31 -3.88
CA ALA A 105 8.83 11.46 -5.25
C ALA A 105 10.17 10.75 -5.41
N GLY A 106 11.12 10.97 -4.49
CA GLY A 106 12.42 10.28 -4.51
C GLY A 106 12.30 8.78 -4.32
N PHE A 107 11.38 8.33 -3.46
CA PHE A 107 11.07 6.91 -3.30
C PHE A 107 10.50 6.28 -4.58
N ILE A 108 9.54 6.94 -5.24
CA ILE A 108 8.97 6.47 -6.51
C ILE A 108 10.05 6.35 -7.59
N GLU A 109 10.88 7.38 -7.74
CA GLU A 109 11.98 7.38 -8.70
C GLU A 109 12.97 6.24 -8.43
N HIS A 110 13.33 6.04 -7.15
CA HIS A 110 14.22 4.96 -6.77
C HIS A 110 13.64 3.58 -7.06
N ALA A 111 12.33 3.39 -6.82
CA ALA A 111 11.66 2.11 -7.03
C ALA A 111 11.51 1.72 -8.51
N ILE A 112 11.35 2.69 -9.42
CA ILE A 112 11.17 2.42 -10.85
C ILE A 112 12.49 2.19 -11.59
N ASN A 113 13.58 2.78 -11.10
CA ASN A 113 14.89 2.75 -11.78
C ASN A 113 15.81 1.60 -11.34
N GLN A 114 15.29 0.60 -10.61
CA GLN A 114 16.01 -0.64 -10.30
C GLN A 114 15.83 -1.68 -11.40
#